data_AF-A0A8T4I660-F1
#
_entry.id   AF-A0A8T4I660-F1
#
_cell.length_a   1.000
_cell.length_b   1.000
_cell.length_c   1.000
_cell.angle_alpha   90.00
_cell.angle_beta   90.00
_cell.angle_gamma   90.00
#
_symmetry.space_group_name_H-M   'P 1'
#
loop_
_entity.id
_entity.type
_entity.pdbx_description
1 polymer ?
#
loop_
_entity_poly.entity_id
_entity_poly.type
_entity_poly.pdbx_seq_one_letter_code
_entity_poly.pdbx_strand_id
1 'polypeptide(L)'
;PPERSRRIECVWRDPATPTVAQQTDAAVKLVQAGILPAEGEVGLEMAGLSEDQRQRVAAERRRAQGRQVLDRLTQLGAEDQ
;
A
#
# COMPACT_ATOMS: atom_id res chain seq x y z
N PRO A 1 11.42 23.10 -0.56
CA PRO A 1 12.22 21.85 -0.49
C PRO A 1 11.81 20.92 -1.65
N PRO A 2 12.67 20.02 -2.17
CA PRO A 2 12.32 19.13 -3.27
C PRO A 2 11.18 18.17 -2.87
N GLU A 3 10.42 17.69 -3.86
CA GLU A 3 9.41 16.64 -3.68
C GLU A 3 10.05 15.37 -3.10
N ARG A 4 9.31 14.62 -2.27
CA ARG A 4 9.82 13.42 -1.59
C ARG A 4 10.38 12.38 -2.57
N SER A 5 9.74 12.23 -3.74
CA SER A 5 10.17 11.38 -4.85
C SER A 5 11.55 11.73 -5.43
N ARG A 6 12.03 12.96 -5.20
CA ARG A 6 13.31 13.48 -5.69
C ARG A 6 14.35 13.64 -4.57
N ARG A 7 14.06 13.11 -3.39
CA ARG A 7 14.98 13.14 -2.24
C ARG A 7 15.79 11.85 -2.19
N ILE A 8 17.07 11.98 -1.88
CA ILE A 8 17.90 10.85 -1.49
C ILE A 8 17.70 10.68 0.02
N GLU A 9 17.19 9.51 0.42
CA GLU A 9 17.00 9.15 1.81
C GLU A 9 17.82 7.90 2.14
N CYS A 10 18.38 7.85 3.35
CA CYS A 10 19.06 6.65 3.85
C CYS A 10 18.02 5.74 4.51
N VAL A 11 17.89 4.51 4.00
CA VAL A 11 17.00 3.49 4.55
C VAL A 11 17.85 2.39 5.17
N TRP A 12 17.84 2.32 6.49
CA TRP A 12 18.50 1.25 7.25
C TRP A 12 17.56 0.04 7.33
N ARG A 13 18.04 -1.11 6.88
CA ARG A 13 17.32 -2.39 7.01
C ARG A 13 17.79 -3.18 8.22
N ASP A 14 17.00 -4.18 8.57
CA ASP A 14 17.34 -5.18 9.57
C ASP A 14 18.65 -5.90 9.21
N PRO A 15 19.69 -5.87 10.09
CA PRO A 15 20.95 -6.55 9.84
C PRO A 15 20.85 -8.08 9.94
N ALA A 16 19.74 -8.65 10.41
CA ALA A 16 19.54 -10.09 10.59
C ALA A 16 19.40 -10.89 9.27
N THR A 17 19.55 -10.25 8.11
CA THR A 17 19.39 -10.87 6.77
C THR A 17 18.11 -11.72 6.63
N PRO A 18 16.93 -11.21 7.02
CA PRO A 18 15.71 -11.99 6.95
C PRO A 18 15.36 -12.34 5.50
N THR A 19 14.85 -13.55 5.30
CA THR A 19 14.27 -13.95 4.02
C THR A 19 13.07 -13.06 3.67
N VAL A 20 12.72 -12.99 2.37
CA VAL A 20 11.51 -12.28 1.91
C VAL A 20 10.25 -12.85 2.57
N ALA A 21 10.19 -14.17 2.76
CA ALA A 21 9.08 -14.83 3.45
C ALA A 21 8.96 -14.36 4.91
N GLN A 22 10.06 -14.31 5.66
CA GLN A 22 10.04 -13.84 7.05
C GLN A 22 9.56 -12.39 7.19
N GLN A 23 10.04 -11.49 6.30
CA GLN A 23 9.59 -10.10 6.26
C GLN A 23 8.08 -9.98 5.97
N THR A 24 7.60 -10.74 4.99
CA THR A 24 6.19 -10.74 4.59
C THR A 24 5.31 -11.28 5.71
N ASP A 25 5.67 -12.42 6.32
CA ASP A 25 4.92 -13.01 7.42
C ASP A 25 4.86 -12.07 8.63
N ALA A 26 5.95 -11.38 8.95
CA ALA A 26 5.98 -10.39 10.02
C ALA A 26 5.02 -9.23 9.73
N ALA A 27 5.04 -8.67 8.51
CA ALA A 27 4.13 -7.60 8.11
C ALA A 27 2.66 -8.03 8.18
N VAL A 28 2.33 -9.22 7.69
CA VAL A 28 0.97 -9.78 7.75
C VAL A 28 0.51 -9.93 9.20
N LYS A 29 1.37 -10.44 10.09
CA LYS A 29 1.02 -10.60 11.52
C LYS A 29 0.74 -9.26 12.21
N LEU A 30 1.48 -8.21 11.89
CA LEU A 30 1.23 -6.88 12.45
C LEU A 30 -0.10 -6.28 11.97
N VAL A 31 -0.46 -6.52 10.71
CA VAL A 31 -1.78 -6.11 10.17
C VAL A 31 -2.91 -6.92 10.82
N GLN A 32 -2.77 -8.25 10.91
CA GLN A 32 -3.76 -9.12 11.54
C GLN A 32 -3.97 -8.82 13.02
N ALA A 33 -2.91 -8.43 13.72
CA ALA A 33 -2.98 -7.98 15.12
C ALA A 33 -3.59 -6.57 15.29
N GLY A 34 -3.93 -5.88 14.20
CA GLY A 34 -4.47 -4.52 14.22
C GLY A 34 -3.46 -3.43 14.60
N ILE A 35 -2.16 -3.76 14.62
CA ILE A 35 -1.08 -2.81 14.94
C ILE A 35 -0.81 -1.89 13.75
N LEU A 36 -0.82 -2.45 12.54
CA LEU A 36 -0.68 -1.69 11.29
C LEU A 36 -2.00 -1.68 10.51
N PRO A 37 -2.38 -0.56 9.87
CA PRO A 37 -3.51 -0.54 8.96
C PRO A 37 -3.21 -1.38 7.71
N ALA A 38 -4.20 -2.15 7.24
CA ALA A 38 -4.05 -3.04 6.09
C ALA A 38 -3.73 -2.29 4.78
N GLU A 39 -4.23 -1.07 4.65
CA GLU A 39 -4.00 -0.20 3.49
C GLU A 39 -2.77 0.69 3.65
N GLY A 40 -2.06 0.64 4.79
CA GLY A 40 -0.91 1.50 5.06
C GLY A 40 0.33 1.16 4.24
N GLU A 41 1.13 2.18 3.91
CA GLU A 41 2.40 2.01 3.19
C GLU A 41 3.49 1.33 4.02
N VAL A 42 3.40 1.42 5.36
CA VAL A 42 4.38 0.81 6.29
C VAL A 42 4.37 -0.71 6.16
N GLY A 43 3.19 -1.34 6.09
CA GLY A 43 3.08 -2.79 5.92
C GLY A 43 3.73 -3.27 4.62
N LEU A 44 3.57 -2.51 3.53
CA LEU A 44 4.19 -2.82 2.24
C LEU A 44 5.72 -2.68 2.27
N GLU A 45 6.23 -1.65 2.95
CA GLU A 45 7.68 -1.48 3.14
C GLU A 45 8.29 -2.58 3.99
N MET A 46 7.62 -2.97 5.08
CA MET A 46 8.03 -4.11 5.91
C MET A 46 8.01 -5.42 5.14
N ALA A 47 7.06 -5.60 4.22
CA ALA A 47 7.04 -6.74 3.30
C ALA A 47 8.13 -6.68 2.21
N GLY A 48 8.91 -5.59 2.17
CA GLY A 48 10.08 -5.45 1.31
C GLY A 48 9.84 -4.71 -0.01
N LEU A 49 8.65 -4.13 -0.21
CA LEU A 49 8.38 -3.34 -1.42
C LEU A 49 9.22 -2.06 -1.42
N SER A 50 9.76 -1.72 -2.59
CA SER A 50 10.44 -0.45 -2.81
C SER A 50 9.44 0.72 -2.85
N GLU A 51 9.96 1.94 -2.72
CA GLU A 51 9.15 3.16 -2.82
C GLU A 51 8.36 3.24 -4.14
N ASP A 52 9.00 2.97 -5.28
CA ASP A 52 8.33 2.97 -6.58
C ASP A 52 7.21 1.92 -6.64
N GLN A 53 7.45 0.73 -6.08
CA GLN A 53 6.43 -0.32 -6.00
C GLN A 53 5.24 0.09 -5.12
N ARG A 54 5.49 0.71 -3.97
CA ARG A 54 4.42 1.22 -3.09
C ARG A 54 3.60 2.31 -3.78
N GLN A 55 4.26 3.24 -4.49
CA GLN A 55 3.57 4.28 -5.26
C GLN A 55 2.68 3.70 -6.36
N ARG A 56 3.14 2.65 -7.05
CA ARG A 56 2.34 1.90 -8.04
C ARG A 56 1.12 1.24 -7.39
N VAL A 57 1.30 0.54 -6.28
CA VAL A 57 0.20 -0.07 -5.51
C VAL A 57 -0.82 0.99 -5.06
N ALA A 58 -0.35 2.13 -4.58
CA ALA A 58 -1.24 3.24 -4.20
C ALA A 58 -2.01 3.80 -5.40
N ALA A 59 -1.38 3.90 -6.58
CA ALA A 59 -2.05 4.32 -7.81
C ALA A 59 -3.06 3.27 -8.32
N GLU A 60 -2.78 1.98 -8.18
CA GLU A 60 -3.72 0.89 -8.47
C GLU A 60 -4.93 0.92 -7.55
N ARG A 61 -4.71 1.06 -6.24
CA ARG A 61 -5.79 1.19 -5.25
C ARG A 61 -6.69 2.39 -5.54
N ARG A 62 -6.10 3.55 -5.85
CA ARG A 62 -6.85 4.77 -6.25
C ARG A 62 -7.72 4.54 -7.49
N ARG A 63 -7.18 3.86 -8.52
CA ARG A 63 -7.94 3.51 -9.72
C ARG A 63 -9.10 2.55 -9.42
N ALA A 64 -8.86 1.53 -8.61
CA ALA A 64 -9.90 0.59 -8.21
C ALA A 64 -11.03 1.27 -7.42
N GLN A 65 -10.69 2.13 -6.46
CA GLN A 65 -11.66 2.93 -5.70
C GLN A 65 -12.47 3.85 -6.62
N GLY A 66 -11.82 4.53 -7.57
CA GLY A 66 -12.50 5.37 -8.55
C GLY A 66 -13.49 4.56 -9.40
N ARG A 67 -13.13 3.34 -9.81
CA ARG A 67 -14.03 2.46 -10.54
C ARG A 67 -15.26 2.07 -9.72
N GLN A 68 -15.08 1.71 -8.45
CA GLN A 68 -16.18 1.39 -7.55
C GLN A 68 -17.15 2.56 -7.35
N VAL A 69 -16.63 3.79 -7.27
CA VAL A 69 -17.47 5.00 -7.17
C VAL A 69 -18.29 5.18 -8.46
N LEU A 70 -17.68 5.03 -9.62
CA LEU A 70 -18.39 5.12 -10.90
C LEU A 70 -19.47 4.05 -11.03
N ASP A 71 -19.14 2.80 -10.72
CA ASP A 71 -20.11 1.70 -10.78
C ASP A 71 -21.31 1.98 -9.86
N ARG A 72 -21.08 2.51 -8.65
CA ARG A 72 -22.17 2.93 -7.73
C ARG A 72 -23.04 4.06 -8.29
N LEU A 73 -22.43 5.06 -8.92
CA LEU A 73 -23.18 6.15 -9.56
C LEU A 73 -24.04 5.63 -10.72
N THR A 74 -23.52 4.69 -11.51
CA THR A 74 -24.30 4.07 -12.60
C THR A 74 -25.47 3.25 -12.08
N GLN A 75 -25.32 2.58 -10.94
CA GLN A 75 -26.40 1.83 -10.31
C GLN A 75 -27.52 2.74 -9.81
N LEU A 76 -27.16 3.82 -9.09
CA LEU A 76 -28.16 4.79 -8.59
C LEU A 76 -28.94 5.45 -9.72
N GLY A 77 -28.27 5.85 -10.81
CA GLY A 77 -28.95 6.42 -11.98
C GLY A 77 -29.81 5.44 -12.79
N ALA A 78 -29.65 4.12 -12.55
CA ALA A 78 -30.52 3.09 -13.12
C ALA A 78 -31.73 2.79 -12.23
N GLU A 79 -31.64 3.06 -10.92
CA GLU A 79 -32.76 2.92 -9.98
C GLU A 79 -33.76 4.10 -10.08
N ASP A 80 -33.31 5.26 -10.56
CA ASP A 80 -34.14 6.46 -10.79
C ASP A 80 -34.89 6.45 -12.16
N GLN A 81 -34.71 5.43 -13.01
CA GLN A 81 -35.39 5.26 -14.31
C GLN A 81 -36.44 4.14 -14.26
#